data_AF-A0A494USN5-F1
#
_entry.id   AF-A0A494USN5-F1
#
_cell.length_a   1.000
_cell.length_b   1.000
_cell.length_c   1.000
_cell.angle_alpha   90.00
_cell.angle_beta   90.00
_cell.angle_gamma   90.00
#
_symmetry.space_group_name_H-M   'P 1'
#
loop_
_entity.id
_entity.type
_entity.pdbx_description
1 polymer ?
#
loop_
_entity_poly.entity_id
_entity_poly.type
_entity_poly.pdbx_seq_one_letter_code
_entity_poly.pdbx_strand_id
1 'polypeptide(L)'
;MKARRTGTRRTAVRRAPALLTVGMLGTLLAGCGIRATEVPTDFGPAPSRVSCSQTGPEVSTQAQRGLPVRVFLLCGSSLVAVDRTVRVPEGAADSRRALVAQGLLDELSQQPPAAEQQAGYATRVPDGTTVSGPRSGDPDDTLRLSAAPGSLTSAGLAQIVCTFSDSAAAEGDGSVILGGPDDTRPRRYRCTDEVRSRPDDEEPPSSEVTGG
;
A
#
# COMPACT_ATOMS: atom_id res chain seq x y z
N MET A 1 22.47 76.55 -11.11
CA MET A 1 21.64 75.66 -11.97
C MET A 1 20.43 76.49 -12.41
N LYS A 2 20.10 76.78 -13.67
CA LYS A 2 20.30 76.15 -14.97
C LYS A 2 20.73 77.20 -16.02
N ALA A 3 21.77 76.85 -16.77
CA ALA A 3 22.08 77.38 -18.10
C ALA A 3 21.08 76.79 -19.12
N ARG A 4 20.90 77.22 -20.37
CA ARG A 4 21.69 78.04 -21.29
C ARG A 4 20.75 78.40 -22.47
N ARG A 5 21.14 79.47 -23.17
CA ARG A 5 20.50 80.04 -24.36
C ARG A 5 20.28 79.04 -25.50
N THR A 6 19.11 79.10 -26.15
CA THR A 6 18.87 78.53 -27.49
C THR A 6 18.89 79.65 -28.53
N GLY A 7 19.90 79.64 -29.39
CA GLY A 7 20.03 80.52 -30.56
C GLY A 7 19.95 79.71 -31.85
N THR A 8 18.91 79.98 -32.64
CA THR A 8 18.64 79.56 -34.03
C THR A 8 19.70 80.05 -35.03
N ARG A 9 20.03 79.24 -36.07
CA ARG A 9 20.17 79.64 -37.51
C ARG A 9 20.00 78.42 -38.42
N ARG A 10 18.89 78.33 -39.19
CA ARG A 10 18.71 78.63 -40.65
C ARG A 10 19.29 77.60 -41.64
N THR A 11 18.38 76.74 -42.12
CA THR A 11 18.09 76.37 -43.53
C THR A 11 19.13 76.65 -44.64
N ALA A 12 19.43 75.63 -45.46
CA ALA A 12 19.12 75.63 -46.90
C ALA A 12 19.42 74.27 -47.58
N VAL A 13 18.34 73.65 -48.06
CA VAL A 13 18.13 72.86 -49.29
C VAL A 13 19.34 72.61 -50.20
N ARG A 14 19.55 71.35 -50.61
CA ARG A 14 19.76 70.96 -52.02
C ARG A 14 19.66 69.44 -52.24
N ARG A 15 18.56 69.08 -52.92
CA ARG A 15 18.38 68.08 -54.00
C ARG A 15 19.18 66.76 -53.95
N ALA A 16 18.40 65.67 -53.89
CA ALA A 16 18.78 64.35 -54.40
C ALA A 16 19.14 64.42 -55.91
N PRO A 17 19.87 63.42 -56.43
CA PRO A 17 19.16 62.25 -56.95
C PRO A 17 19.79 60.89 -56.60
N ALA A 18 18.94 59.88 -56.78
CA ALA A 18 19.15 58.44 -56.83
C ALA A 18 20.54 57.97 -57.32
N LEU A 19 20.96 56.79 -56.84
CA LEU A 19 21.35 55.65 -57.68
C LEU A 19 21.62 54.40 -56.81
N LEU A 20 20.68 53.46 -56.91
CA LEU A 20 20.84 52.01 -56.90
C LEU A 20 22.26 51.47 -56.62
N THR A 21 22.47 50.86 -55.45
CA THR A 21 23.34 49.69 -55.30
C THR A 21 22.73 48.72 -54.30
N VAL A 22 22.01 47.74 -54.85
CA VAL A 22 21.68 46.48 -54.18
C VAL A 22 23.00 45.77 -53.86
N GLY A 23 23.50 45.98 -52.65
CA GLY A 23 24.65 45.29 -52.09
C GLY A 23 24.23 43.91 -51.62
N MET A 24 24.40 42.93 -52.50
CA MET A 24 24.24 41.50 -52.26
C MET A 24 25.20 41.07 -51.13
N LEU A 25 24.71 41.02 -49.90
CA LEU A 25 25.42 40.50 -48.73
C LEU A 25 24.69 39.26 -48.20
N GLY A 26 24.83 38.16 -48.93
CA GLY A 26 24.32 36.86 -48.52
C GLY A 26 25.43 35.83 -48.69
N THR A 27 25.57 34.93 -47.71
CA THR A 27 26.55 33.83 -47.59
C THR A 27 27.91 34.32 -47.03
N LEU A 28 28.45 33.85 -45.90
CA LEU A 28 28.49 32.51 -45.32
C LEU A 28 28.57 32.59 -43.77
N LEU A 29 27.44 32.41 -43.08
CA LEU A 29 27.49 31.85 -41.72
C LEU A 29 27.37 30.33 -41.85
N ALA A 30 28.50 29.67 -42.12
CA ALA A 30 28.60 28.23 -41.95
C ALA A 30 28.61 27.92 -40.45
N GLY A 31 27.43 27.97 -39.83
CA GLY A 31 27.23 27.37 -38.53
C GLY A 31 27.47 25.87 -38.68
N CYS A 32 28.39 25.32 -37.89
CA CYS A 32 28.46 23.88 -37.66
C CYS A 32 27.12 23.47 -37.02
N GLY A 33 26.17 23.09 -37.88
CA GLY A 33 24.83 22.71 -37.47
C GLY A 33 24.91 21.48 -36.58
N ILE A 34 24.77 21.68 -35.28
CA ILE A 34 24.38 20.61 -34.37
C ILE A 34 23.00 20.17 -34.86
N ARG A 35 22.96 19.08 -35.64
CA ARG A 35 21.71 18.37 -35.84
C ARG A 35 21.34 17.84 -34.49
N ALA A 36 20.28 18.38 -33.90
CA ALA A 36 19.61 17.72 -32.80
C ALA A 36 19.27 16.32 -33.30
N THR A 37 20.00 15.32 -32.85
CA THR A 37 19.54 13.94 -32.93
C THR A 37 18.41 13.87 -31.92
N GLU A 38 17.22 14.19 -32.39
CA GLU A 38 15.98 13.96 -31.68
C GLU A 38 15.85 12.44 -31.58
N VAL A 39 16.38 11.89 -30.49
CA VAL A 39 16.14 10.50 -30.13
C VAL A 39 14.64 10.44 -29.83
N PRO A 40 13.86 9.55 -30.46
CA PRO A 40 12.49 9.31 -30.06
C PRO A 40 12.54 8.88 -28.60
N THR A 41 12.27 9.80 -27.68
CA THR A 41 12.14 9.49 -26.26
C THR A 41 10.77 8.90 -26.07
N ASP A 42 10.59 7.70 -26.62
CA ASP A 42 9.58 6.74 -26.21
C ASP A 42 10.10 6.03 -24.96
N PHE A 43 10.43 6.84 -23.93
CA PHE A 43 10.40 6.32 -22.57
C PHE A 43 8.92 6.23 -22.26
N GLY A 44 8.31 5.09 -22.61
CA GLY A 44 7.00 4.71 -22.10
C GLY A 44 6.90 5.06 -20.60
N PRO A 45 5.69 5.35 -20.10
CA PRO A 45 5.47 6.05 -18.83
C PRO A 45 6.50 5.61 -17.78
N ALA A 46 7.25 6.57 -17.23
CA ALA A 46 8.25 6.30 -16.21
C ALA A 46 7.67 5.29 -15.21
N PRO A 47 8.35 4.16 -14.91
CA PRO A 47 7.76 3.13 -14.08
C PRO A 47 7.40 3.78 -12.74
N SER A 48 6.10 4.00 -12.55
CA SER A 48 5.56 4.31 -11.25
C SER A 48 5.89 3.08 -10.42
N ARG A 49 6.86 3.22 -9.51
CA ARG A 49 7.09 2.22 -8.47
C ARG A 49 5.92 2.35 -7.51
N VAL A 50 4.75 1.91 -7.96
CA VAL A 50 3.57 1.81 -7.11
C VAL A 50 3.98 0.81 -6.05
N SER A 51 4.21 1.31 -4.84
CA SER A 51 4.52 0.46 -3.69
C SER A 51 3.39 -0.55 -3.56
N CYS A 52 3.77 -1.81 -3.30
CA CYS A 52 2.83 -2.89 -3.04
C CYS A 52 1.85 -3.14 -4.20
N SER A 53 2.39 -3.44 -5.39
CA SER A 53 1.55 -3.98 -6.44
C SER A 53 0.94 -5.29 -5.96
N GLN A 54 -0.37 -5.43 -6.11
CA GLN A 54 -1.10 -6.64 -5.77
C GLN A 54 -0.45 -7.84 -6.47
N THR A 55 0.29 -8.63 -5.71
CA THR A 55 0.95 -9.82 -6.23
C THR A 55 -0.13 -10.89 -6.26
N GLY A 56 -0.84 -10.99 -7.38
CA GLY A 56 -1.72 -12.14 -7.61
C GLY A 56 -0.87 -13.41 -7.55
N PRO A 57 -1.40 -14.52 -7.01
CA PRO A 57 -0.62 -15.72 -6.81
C PRO A 57 0.02 -16.13 -8.13
N GLU A 58 1.35 -16.24 -8.18
CA GLU A 58 2.01 -16.93 -9.29
C GLU A 58 1.41 -18.33 -9.34
N VAL A 59 0.60 -18.60 -10.38
CA VAL A 59 -0.06 -19.87 -10.61
C VAL A 59 1.00 -20.88 -11.04
N SER A 60 1.86 -21.24 -10.11
CA SER A 60 2.59 -22.49 -10.13
C SER A 60 1.54 -23.59 -9.99
N THR A 61 1.63 -24.65 -10.79
CA THR A 61 0.71 -25.80 -10.89
C THR A 61 0.44 -26.55 -9.57
N GLN A 62 1.01 -26.08 -8.45
CA GLN A 62 0.80 -26.49 -7.07
C GLN A 62 -0.45 -25.86 -6.41
N ALA A 63 -1.05 -24.83 -7.02
CA ALA A 63 -2.25 -24.12 -6.56
C ALA A 63 -3.56 -24.95 -6.56
N GLN A 64 -3.54 -26.21 -7.01
CA GLN A 64 -4.73 -27.05 -7.11
C GLN A 64 -5.14 -27.77 -5.80
N ARG A 65 -4.44 -27.56 -4.67
CA ARG A 65 -4.70 -28.26 -3.40
C ARG A 65 -4.85 -27.38 -2.15
N GLY A 66 -5.20 -26.10 -2.30
CA GLY A 66 -5.37 -25.16 -1.18
C GLY A 66 -6.65 -24.33 -1.29
N LEU A 67 -7.12 -23.81 -0.16
CA LEU A 67 -8.22 -22.84 -0.08
C LEU A 67 -7.64 -21.44 -0.37
N PRO A 68 -8.12 -20.71 -1.39
CA PRO A 68 -7.74 -19.33 -1.59
C PRO A 68 -8.29 -18.48 -0.45
N VAL A 69 -7.44 -17.65 0.13
CA VAL A 69 -7.77 -16.76 1.25
C VAL A 69 -7.09 -15.41 1.06
N ARG A 70 -7.52 -14.41 1.82
CA ARG A 70 -6.89 -13.08 1.86
C ARG A 70 -6.27 -12.86 3.23
N VAL A 71 -5.03 -12.38 3.24
CA VAL A 71 -4.33 -11.90 4.44
C VAL A 71 -4.05 -10.41 4.29
N PHE A 72 -4.08 -9.66 5.39
CA PHE A 72 -3.84 -8.22 5.37
C PHE A 72 -2.40 -7.91 5.79
N LEU A 73 -1.59 -7.51 4.82
CA LEU A 73 -0.20 -7.10 5.04
C LEU A 73 -0.09 -5.58 5.09
N LEU A 74 0.93 -5.10 5.81
CA LEU A 74 1.27 -3.69 5.80
C LEU A 74 1.86 -3.33 4.45
N CYS A 75 1.42 -2.20 3.93
CA CYS A 75 2.01 -1.49 2.82
C CYS A 75 2.12 -0.02 3.18
N GLY A 76 3.34 0.46 3.44
CA GLY A 76 3.52 1.81 3.97
C GLY A 76 2.77 1.98 5.30
N SER A 77 1.76 2.85 5.33
CA SER A 77 0.97 3.17 6.52
C SER A 77 -0.43 2.54 6.53
N SER A 78 -0.71 1.57 5.66
CA SER A 78 -2.06 0.99 5.52
C SER A 78 -1.99 -0.53 5.36
N LEU A 79 -3.12 -1.21 5.57
CA LEU A 79 -3.29 -2.63 5.31
C LEU A 79 -3.81 -2.87 3.90
N VAL A 80 -3.19 -3.82 3.21
CA VAL A 80 -3.57 -4.25 1.86
C VAL A 80 -3.83 -5.75 1.88
N ALA A 81 -4.95 -6.16 1.28
CA ALA A 81 -5.28 -7.57 1.11
C ALA A 81 -4.36 -8.21 0.06
N VAL A 82 -3.75 -9.33 0.44
CA VAL A 82 -2.89 -10.16 -0.41
C VAL A 82 -3.49 -11.56 -0.48
N ASP A 83 -3.66 -12.07 -1.69
CA ASP A 83 -4.21 -13.40 -1.93
C ASP A 83 -3.17 -14.47 -1.61
N ARG A 84 -3.61 -15.48 -0.86
CA ARG A 84 -2.80 -16.61 -0.42
C ARG A 84 -3.54 -17.92 -0.61
N THR A 85 -2.82 -19.02 -0.48
CA THR A 85 -3.41 -20.36 -0.50
C THR A 85 -3.04 -21.10 0.78
N VAL A 86 -4.03 -21.41 1.61
CA VAL A 86 -3.84 -22.15 2.86
C VAL A 86 -4.35 -23.57 2.73
N ARG A 87 -3.72 -24.52 3.43
CA ARG A 87 -4.27 -25.87 3.57
C ARG A 87 -5.12 -25.91 4.82
N VAL A 88 -6.41 -26.17 4.68
CA VAL A 88 -7.31 -26.33 5.81
C VAL A 88 -7.53 -27.82 6.05
N PRO A 89 -7.14 -28.37 7.22
CA PRO A 89 -7.45 -29.74 7.58
C PRO A 89 -8.96 -29.95 7.74
N GLU A 90 -9.46 -31.16 7.45
CA GLU A 90 -10.85 -31.51 7.74
C GLU A 90 -11.07 -31.71 9.25
N GLY A 91 -12.19 -31.23 9.79
CA GLY A 91 -12.54 -31.33 11.22
C GLY A 91 -14.03 -31.05 11.51
N ALA A 92 -14.47 -31.16 12.78
CA ALA A 92 -15.79 -30.71 13.24
C ALA A 92 -15.96 -29.18 13.07
N ALA A 93 -17.18 -28.63 13.07
CA ALA A 93 -17.41 -27.20 12.74
C ALA A 93 -16.61 -26.21 13.62
N ASP A 94 -16.66 -26.35 14.94
CA ASP A 94 -15.94 -25.47 15.87
C ASP A 94 -14.42 -25.64 15.75
N SER A 95 -13.99 -26.90 15.60
CA SER A 95 -12.60 -27.23 15.31
C SER A 95 -12.16 -26.65 13.96
N ARG A 96 -13.04 -26.62 12.95
CA ARG A 96 -12.76 -26.12 11.61
C ARG A 96 -12.52 -24.61 11.63
N ARG A 97 -13.27 -23.83 12.42
CA ARG A 97 -13.01 -22.38 12.55
C ARG A 97 -11.61 -22.12 13.09
N ALA A 98 -11.25 -22.75 14.21
CA ALA A 98 -9.92 -22.60 14.80
C ALA A 98 -8.81 -23.09 13.85
N LEU A 99 -9.04 -24.17 13.10
CA LEU A 99 -8.09 -24.68 12.09
C LEU A 99 -7.91 -23.71 10.91
N VAL A 100 -8.99 -23.10 10.42
CA VAL A 100 -8.92 -22.04 9.38
C VAL A 100 -8.16 -20.83 9.92
N ALA A 101 -8.49 -20.38 11.14
CA ALA A 101 -7.80 -19.27 11.79
C ALA A 101 -6.31 -19.56 11.97
N GLN A 102 -5.93 -20.79 12.32
CA GLN A 102 -4.52 -21.18 12.43
C GLN A 102 -3.83 -21.12 11.07
N GLY A 103 -4.44 -21.67 10.01
CA GLY A 103 -3.84 -21.59 8.67
C GLY A 103 -3.68 -20.15 8.16
N LEU A 104 -4.62 -19.26 8.47
CA LEU A 104 -4.51 -17.84 8.18
C LEU A 104 -3.40 -17.15 8.98
N LEU A 105 -3.27 -17.49 10.26
CA LEU A 105 -2.25 -16.92 11.14
C LEU A 105 -0.84 -17.41 10.78
N ASP A 106 -0.72 -18.67 10.38
CA ASP A 106 0.53 -19.25 9.86
C ASP A 106 0.98 -18.51 8.59
N GLU A 107 0.06 -18.21 7.68
CA GLU A 107 0.38 -17.42 6.48
C GLU A 107 0.68 -15.96 6.80
N LEU A 108 -0.08 -15.34 7.69
CA LEU A 108 0.06 -13.93 8.04
C LEU A 108 1.34 -13.62 8.84
N SER A 109 1.77 -14.55 9.68
CA SER A 109 2.99 -14.40 10.49
C SER A 109 4.25 -14.80 9.72
N GLN A 110 4.14 -15.43 8.55
CA GLN A 110 5.32 -15.67 7.72
C GLN A 110 5.90 -14.36 7.21
N GLN A 111 7.22 -14.23 7.30
CA GLN A 111 7.92 -13.11 6.68
C GLN A 111 7.63 -13.10 5.17
N PRO A 112 7.17 -11.97 4.59
CA PRO A 112 6.83 -11.90 3.17
C PRO A 112 8.00 -12.36 2.28
N PRO A 113 7.76 -12.98 1.11
CA PRO A 113 8.84 -13.35 0.20
C PRO A 113 9.64 -12.13 -0.28
N ALA A 114 10.87 -12.35 -0.74
CA ALA A 114 11.79 -11.26 -1.09
C ALA A 114 11.21 -10.25 -2.10
N ALA A 115 10.41 -10.71 -3.07
CA ALA A 115 9.76 -9.84 -4.05
C ALA A 115 8.73 -8.91 -3.40
N GLU A 116 7.95 -9.40 -2.44
CA GLU A 116 6.97 -8.61 -1.70
C GLU A 116 7.64 -7.64 -0.71
N GLN A 117 8.72 -8.07 -0.04
CA GLN A 117 9.52 -7.17 0.80
C GLN A 117 10.09 -6.02 -0.03
N GLN A 118 10.60 -6.30 -1.23
CA GLN A 118 11.08 -5.26 -2.17
C GLN A 118 9.95 -4.34 -2.65
N ALA A 119 8.72 -4.84 -2.73
CA ALA A 119 7.53 -4.04 -3.02
C ALA A 119 7.04 -3.23 -1.79
N GLY A 120 7.57 -3.49 -0.60
CA GLY A 120 7.25 -2.76 0.63
C GLY A 120 6.23 -3.45 1.54
N TYR A 121 5.90 -4.72 1.30
CA TYR A 121 5.04 -5.49 2.19
C TYR A 121 5.76 -5.93 3.46
N ALA A 122 5.06 -5.86 4.59
CA ALA A 122 5.56 -6.31 5.89
C ALA A 122 4.45 -6.94 6.75
N THR A 123 4.87 -7.71 7.75
CA THR A 123 4.01 -8.18 8.84
C THR A 123 4.59 -7.75 10.18
N ARG A 124 3.71 -7.38 11.12
CA ARG A 124 4.01 -7.12 12.54
C ARG A 124 3.41 -8.18 13.45
N VAL A 125 2.85 -9.25 12.89
CA VAL A 125 2.41 -10.42 13.64
C VAL A 125 3.64 -11.25 14.00
N PRO A 126 3.91 -11.54 15.28
CA PRO A 126 5.06 -12.33 15.68
C PRO A 126 5.00 -13.75 15.09
N ASP A 127 6.12 -14.20 14.53
CA ASP A 127 6.30 -15.58 14.08
C ASP A 127 5.96 -16.58 15.20
N GLY A 128 5.26 -17.66 14.83
CA GLY A 128 4.87 -18.70 15.78
C GLY A 128 3.74 -18.32 16.73
N THR A 129 3.05 -17.19 16.51
CA THR A 129 1.75 -16.94 17.15
C THR A 129 0.78 -18.06 16.73
N THR A 130 0.14 -18.70 17.69
CA THR A 130 -0.84 -19.77 17.44
C THR A 130 -2.22 -19.36 17.93
N VAL A 131 -3.23 -20.06 17.43
CA VAL A 131 -4.62 -19.87 17.79
C VAL A 131 -5.26 -21.21 18.13
N SER A 132 -6.12 -21.19 19.14
CA SER A 132 -6.92 -22.32 19.58
C SER A 132 -8.39 -21.91 19.65
N GLY A 133 -9.28 -22.90 19.75
CA GLY A 133 -10.71 -22.66 19.94
C GLY A 133 -11.04 -22.14 21.34
N PRO A 134 -12.34 -22.01 21.65
CA PRO A 134 -12.81 -21.55 22.95
C PRO A 134 -12.38 -22.47 24.10
N ARG A 135 -12.18 -21.91 25.28
CA ARG A 135 -12.11 -22.63 26.55
C ARG A 135 -13.50 -22.73 27.18
N SER A 136 -13.61 -23.57 28.21
CA SER A 136 -14.83 -23.64 29.02
C SER A 136 -15.22 -22.26 29.55
N GLY A 137 -16.43 -21.81 29.21
CA GLY A 137 -16.97 -20.50 29.61
C GLY A 137 -16.72 -19.36 28.62
N ASP A 138 -15.96 -19.62 27.55
CA ASP A 138 -15.89 -18.69 26.43
C ASP A 138 -17.14 -18.83 25.54
N PRO A 139 -17.51 -17.75 24.82
CA PRO A 139 -18.38 -17.86 23.65
C PRO A 139 -17.83 -18.87 22.63
N ASP A 140 -18.72 -19.64 21.99
CA ASP A 140 -18.35 -20.71 21.03
C ASP A 140 -17.48 -20.22 19.86
N ASP A 141 -17.65 -18.96 19.46
CA ASP A 141 -16.92 -18.34 18.35
C ASP A 141 -15.55 -17.76 18.76
N THR A 142 -15.10 -17.97 19.99
CA THR A 142 -13.84 -17.43 20.50
C THR A 142 -12.61 -18.09 19.86
N LEU A 143 -11.68 -17.25 19.43
CA LEU A 143 -10.34 -17.64 19.00
C LEU A 143 -9.32 -17.17 20.04
N ARG A 144 -8.61 -18.10 20.67
CA ARG A 144 -7.59 -17.80 21.69
C ARG A 144 -6.19 -17.80 21.11
N LEU A 145 -5.56 -16.63 21.11
CA LEU A 145 -4.19 -16.45 20.69
C LEU A 145 -3.20 -16.91 21.78
N SER A 146 -2.02 -17.39 21.37
CA SER A 146 -0.93 -17.70 22.29
C SER A 146 -0.29 -16.48 22.96
N ALA A 147 -0.55 -15.29 22.41
CA ALA A 147 -0.20 -14.00 22.99
C ALA A 147 -1.48 -13.24 23.39
N ALA A 148 -1.44 -12.45 24.46
CA ALA A 148 -2.59 -11.62 24.82
C ALA A 148 -2.84 -10.57 23.72
N PRO A 149 -4.08 -10.38 23.21
CA PRO A 149 -4.35 -9.42 22.14
C PRO A 149 -3.81 -8.00 22.43
N GLY A 150 -3.99 -7.51 23.65
CA GLY A 150 -3.48 -6.20 24.07
C GLY A 150 -1.96 -6.11 24.32
N SER A 151 -1.22 -7.21 24.15
CA SER A 151 0.25 -7.21 24.18
C SER A 151 0.88 -7.09 22.78
N LEU A 152 0.09 -7.25 21.73
CA LEU A 152 0.52 -7.06 20.35
C LEU A 152 0.65 -5.56 20.05
N THR A 153 1.45 -5.23 19.04
CA THR A 153 1.43 -3.87 18.48
C THR A 153 0.05 -3.58 17.87
N SER A 154 -0.38 -2.31 17.85
CA SER A 154 -1.65 -1.90 17.22
C SER A 154 -1.78 -2.48 15.80
N ALA A 155 -0.73 -2.33 15.00
CA ALA A 155 -0.72 -2.87 13.65
C ALA A 155 -0.70 -4.40 13.59
N GLY A 156 0.01 -5.10 14.49
CA GLY A 156 -0.04 -6.56 14.55
C GLY A 156 -1.45 -7.08 14.90
N LEU A 157 -2.11 -6.44 15.86
CA LEU A 157 -3.51 -6.76 16.20
C LEU A 157 -4.45 -6.43 15.04
N ALA A 158 -4.28 -5.29 14.37
CA ALA A 158 -5.05 -4.90 13.20
C ALA A 158 -4.93 -5.91 12.05
N GLN A 159 -3.71 -6.40 11.76
CA GLN A 159 -3.49 -7.42 10.75
C GLN A 159 -4.24 -8.73 11.06
N ILE A 160 -4.21 -9.18 12.31
CA ILE A 160 -4.95 -10.39 12.74
C ILE A 160 -6.45 -10.17 12.61
N VAL A 161 -6.97 -9.08 13.18
CA VAL A 161 -8.41 -8.78 13.18
C VAL A 161 -8.94 -8.66 11.75
N CYS A 162 -8.28 -7.88 10.90
CA CYS A 162 -8.71 -7.71 9.50
C CYS A 162 -8.63 -8.98 8.67
N THR A 163 -7.61 -9.82 8.90
CA THR A 163 -7.50 -11.13 8.24
C THR A 163 -8.60 -12.09 8.66
N PHE A 164 -8.87 -12.19 9.97
CA PHE A 164 -9.92 -13.09 10.46
C PHE A 164 -11.32 -12.60 10.08
N SER A 165 -11.57 -11.28 10.15
CA SER A 165 -12.84 -10.65 9.75
C SER A 165 -13.25 -10.89 8.29
N ASP A 166 -12.30 -11.01 7.36
CA ASP A 166 -12.55 -11.23 5.93
C ASP A 166 -12.52 -12.73 5.54
N SER A 167 -12.70 -13.61 6.53
CA SER A 167 -12.58 -15.06 6.36
C SER A 167 -13.71 -15.83 7.05
N ALA A 168 -13.72 -17.15 6.86
CA ALA A 168 -14.62 -18.04 7.59
C ALA A 168 -14.31 -18.13 9.10
N ALA A 169 -13.26 -17.47 9.59
CA ALA A 169 -12.94 -17.36 11.01
C ALA A 169 -13.81 -16.34 11.76
N ALA A 170 -14.50 -15.44 11.04
CA ALA A 170 -15.33 -14.40 11.63
C ALA A 170 -16.68 -14.92 12.18
N GLU A 171 -17.30 -14.09 13.03
CA GLU A 171 -18.73 -14.13 13.32
C GLU A 171 -19.53 -13.70 12.07
N GLY A 172 -20.85 -13.95 12.08
CA GLY A 172 -21.73 -13.65 10.93
C GLY A 172 -21.83 -12.16 10.57
N ASP A 173 -21.47 -11.25 11.48
CA ASP A 173 -21.41 -9.80 11.26
C ASP A 173 -20.01 -9.29 10.86
N GLY A 174 -19.04 -10.19 10.67
CA GLY A 174 -17.66 -9.86 10.32
C GLY A 174 -16.78 -9.43 11.49
N SER A 175 -17.27 -9.47 12.74
CA SER A 175 -16.40 -9.32 13.91
C SER A 175 -15.70 -10.61 14.30
N VAL A 176 -14.71 -10.49 15.17
CA VAL A 176 -13.93 -11.63 15.65
C VAL A 176 -13.80 -11.54 17.16
N ILE A 177 -14.11 -12.63 17.86
CA ILE A 177 -13.90 -12.71 19.31
C ILE A 177 -12.50 -13.25 19.57
N LEU A 178 -11.62 -12.42 20.14
CA LEU A 178 -10.26 -12.80 20.47
C LEU A 178 -10.07 -12.85 21.99
N GLY A 179 -9.41 -13.91 22.45
CA GLY A 179 -8.93 -14.09 23.81
C GLY A 179 -7.41 -14.31 23.86
N GLY A 180 -6.81 -14.04 25.01
CA GLY A 180 -5.40 -14.35 25.27
C GLY A 180 -5.19 -15.76 25.86
N PRO A 181 -3.94 -16.09 26.21
CA PRO A 181 -3.61 -17.34 26.90
C PRO A 181 -4.02 -17.32 28.38
N ASP A 182 -4.25 -16.14 28.96
CA ASP A 182 -4.68 -15.94 30.34
C ASP A 182 -6.21 -16.06 30.50
N ASP A 183 -6.68 -15.81 31.72
CA ASP A 183 -8.10 -15.86 32.08
C ASP A 183 -8.83 -14.53 31.80
N THR A 184 -8.17 -13.59 31.11
CA THR A 184 -8.82 -12.35 30.68
C THR A 184 -9.98 -12.69 29.74
N ARG A 185 -11.13 -12.04 29.97
CA ARG A 185 -12.34 -12.29 29.15
C ARG A 185 -12.07 -11.95 27.68
N PRO A 186 -12.50 -12.82 26.74
CA PRO A 186 -12.44 -12.51 25.32
C PRO A 186 -13.20 -11.22 24.98
N ARG A 187 -12.69 -10.51 23.97
CA ARG A 187 -13.29 -9.29 23.44
C ARG A 187 -13.65 -9.46 21.97
N ARG A 188 -14.74 -8.82 21.56
CA ARG A 188 -15.14 -8.75 20.16
C ARG A 188 -14.44 -7.57 19.50
N TYR A 189 -13.71 -7.82 18.42
CA TYR A 189 -12.97 -6.83 17.64
C TYR A 189 -13.59 -6.64 16.27
N ARG A 190 -13.44 -5.45 15.69
CA ARG A 190 -13.87 -5.15 14.32
C ARG A 190 -12.74 -4.57 13.49
N CYS A 191 -12.65 -4.99 12.23
CA CYS A 191 -11.80 -4.35 11.24
C CYS A 191 -12.58 -3.21 10.55
N THR A 192 -12.34 -1.96 10.93
CA THR A 192 -12.94 -0.79 10.26
C THR A 192 -12.06 -0.28 9.13
N ASP A 193 -12.59 0.64 8.33
CA ASP A 193 -11.80 1.29 7.27
C ASP A 193 -10.68 2.16 7.84
N GLU A 194 -10.90 2.77 9.00
CA GLU A 194 -9.89 3.57 9.72
C GLU A 194 -8.73 2.69 10.19
N VAL A 195 -9.03 1.53 10.78
CA VAL A 195 -8.04 0.52 11.18
C VAL A 195 -7.23 0.05 9.98
N ARG A 196 -7.89 -0.22 8.84
CA ARG A 196 -7.19 -0.59 7.60
C ARG A 196 -6.33 0.53 7.05
N SER A 197 -6.77 1.77 7.19
CA SER A 197 -6.07 2.93 6.62
C SER A 197 -4.88 3.38 7.47
N ARG A 198 -4.93 3.20 8.80
CA ARG A 198 -3.93 3.68 9.77
C ARG A 198 -3.71 2.67 10.93
N PRO A 199 -3.30 1.42 10.64
CA PRO A 199 -3.21 0.35 11.65
C PRO A 199 -2.19 0.61 12.77
N ASP A 200 -1.20 1.48 12.53
CA ASP A 200 -0.22 1.88 13.53
C ASP A 200 -0.80 2.85 14.58
N ASP A 201 -1.78 3.66 14.19
CA ASP A 201 -2.36 4.72 15.04
C ASP A 201 -3.76 4.37 15.55
N GLU A 202 -4.49 3.50 14.84
CA GLU A 202 -5.88 3.13 15.13
C GLU A 202 -5.94 1.65 15.54
N GLU A 203 -6.07 1.42 16.85
CA GLU A 203 -6.30 0.07 17.38
C GLU A 203 -7.69 -0.44 16.97
N PRO A 204 -7.85 -1.72 16.64
CA PRO A 204 -9.16 -2.28 16.34
C PRO A 204 -10.15 -2.07 17.49
N PRO A 205 -11.30 -1.40 17.25
CA PRO A 205 -12.27 -1.15 18.30
C PRO A 205 -12.79 -2.48 18.85
N SER A 206 -12.91 -2.54 20.18
CA SER A 206 -13.33 -3.75 20.87
C SER A 206 -14.38 -3.52 21.94
N SER A 207 -15.22 -4.53 22.17
CA SER A 207 -16.18 -4.57 23.26
C SER A 207 -16.09 -5.89 24.01
N GLU A 208 -16.46 -5.88 25.30
CA GLU A 208 -16.56 -7.13 26.06
C GLU A 208 -17.70 -7.98 25.50
N VAL A 209 -17.45 -9.29 25.37
CA VAL A 209 -18.52 -10.20 24.98
C VAL A 209 -19.41 -10.45 26.18
N THR A 210 -20.66 -9.98 26.10
CA THR A 210 -21.66 -10.19 27.14
C THR A 210 -22.54 -11.38 26.74
N GLY A 211 -22.22 -12.56 27.28
CA GLY A 211 -23.02 -13.78 27.09
C GLY A 211 -22.68 -14.58 25.82
N GLY A 212 -22.67 -15.90 25.99
CA GLY A 212 -22.79 -16.92 24.94
C GLY A 212 -24.13 -17.63 25.10
#